data_AF-A0A3D1HWR4-F1
#
_entry.id   AF-A0A3D1HWR4-F1
#
_cell.length_a   1.000
_cell.length_b   1.000
_cell.length_c   1.000
_cell.angle_alpha   90.00
_cell.angle_beta   90.00
_cell.angle_gamma   90.00
#
_symmetry.space_group_name_H-M   'P 1'
#
loop_
_entity.id
_entity.type
_entity.pdbx_description
1 polymer ?
#
loop_
_entity_poly.entity_id
_entity_poly.type
_entity_poly.pdbx_seq_one_letter_code
_entity_poly.pdbx_strand_id
1 'polypeptide(L)'
;MNRYEHSVYLDEKKCSGCTACLKHCPTEAIRIRGGHASIDPDRCIDCGECIRVCPHNAKKAVCEKLSAMDKFKWKIALPAPSLYGQFDNLEDVDYVLDGLLKIGFDDVFEVSAAAELVSAYTRLYLKTEGVKKPAISSACPVVIRLIGLRFPSLTDNIIHMLPPMEIAAKLAREKAKREHPELSDEEIGVCFISPCPAKVSYVKNGFAGYKSQVDTVVSINDIYFQLIAKMQPKADVKSLSNSGMIGIGWASTGGEATAIFNESYLAADGIENVIRVLDQVENGNIPPLEFIELNACSGGCVGGVMTMQNPFIAKARLQTLRRYLPVSQNFLSKEESYIPESYIFNEIPTYHPISRLSDSMAESMRMMADIQKLRDTLPGIDCGACGAPNCRAFAEDSVRNKSCGAKCPLYKEGDGK
;
A
#
# COMPACT_ATOMS: atom_id res chain seq x y z
N MET A 1 -11.54 6.44 -21.01
CA MET A 1 -10.65 5.93 -19.94
C MET A 1 -11.10 6.54 -18.63
N ASN A 2 -11.55 5.74 -17.68
CA ASN A 2 -11.83 6.24 -16.33
C ASN A 2 -10.50 6.67 -15.69
N ARG A 3 -10.47 7.90 -15.17
CA ARG A 3 -9.30 8.46 -14.49
C ARG A 3 -9.08 7.71 -13.18
N TYR A 4 -7.82 7.40 -12.84
CA TYR A 4 -7.50 6.69 -11.60
C TYR A 4 -8.02 7.47 -10.37
N GLU A 5 -8.80 6.79 -9.53
CA GLU A 5 -9.41 7.33 -8.33
C GLU A 5 -8.45 7.22 -7.13
N HIS A 6 -7.88 8.35 -6.75
CA HIS A 6 -6.98 8.44 -5.60
C HIS A 6 -7.73 8.45 -4.26
N SER A 7 -6.99 8.19 -3.18
CA SER A 7 -7.51 8.22 -1.82
C SER A 7 -6.75 9.20 -0.93
N VAL A 8 -5.62 9.73 -1.38
CA VAL A 8 -4.89 10.81 -0.70
C VAL A 8 -5.33 12.16 -1.26
N TYR A 9 -5.97 12.98 -0.42
CA TYR A 9 -6.53 14.28 -0.81
C TYR A 9 -5.96 15.43 0.00
N LEU A 10 -6.11 16.63 -0.57
CA LEU A 10 -5.82 17.90 0.08
C LEU A 10 -7.12 18.57 0.56
N ASP A 11 -7.08 19.07 1.79
CA ASP A 11 -7.98 20.09 2.30
C ASP A 11 -7.30 21.46 2.13
N GLU A 12 -7.66 22.18 1.07
CA GLU A 12 -7.04 23.46 0.72
C GLU A 12 -7.19 24.49 1.85
N LYS A 13 -8.30 24.47 2.59
CA LYS A 13 -8.57 25.42 3.67
C LYS A 13 -7.57 25.34 4.82
N LYS A 14 -6.89 24.20 4.98
CA LYS A 14 -5.87 23.98 6.00
C LYS A 14 -4.45 24.15 5.47
N CYS A 15 -4.27 24.26 4.16
CA CYS A 15 -2.95 24.25 3.56
C CYS A 15 -2.35 25.65 3.50
N SER A 16 -1.13 25.79 4.01
CA SER A 16 -0.36 27.05 4.02
C SER A 16 0.72 27.11 2.93
N GLY A 17 0.87 26.07 2.12
CA GLY A 17 1.95 26.00 1.12
C GLY A 17 3.36 25.83 1.70
N CYS A 18 3.51 25.40 2.95
CA CYS A 18 4.80 25.30 3.68
C CYS A 18 5.89 24.37 3.09
N THR A 19 5.66 23.74 1.92
CA THR A 19 6.61 22.86 1.20
C THR A 19 7.00 21.53 1.88
N ALA A 20 6.59 21.25 3.12
CA ALA A 20 6.96 20.01 3.82
C ALA A 20 6.61 18.75 3.00
N CYS A 21 5.34 18.59 2.60
CA CYS A 21 4.92 17.46 1.78
C CYS A 21 5.60 17.36 0.41
N LEU A 22 6.04 18.50 -0.15
CA LEU A 22 6.74 18.56 -1.44
C LEU A 22 8.13 17.90 -1.35
N LYS A 23 8.84 18.10 -0.24
CA LYS A 23 10.19 17.54 -0.02
C LYS A 23 10.19 16.03 0.25
N HIS A 24 9.11 15.50 0.81
CA HIS A 24 9.01 14.09 1.21
C HIS A 24 8.24 13.21 0.21
N CYS A 25 7.76 13.76 -0.91
CA CYS A 25 7.00 12.96 -1.89
C CYS A 25 7.96 12.06 -2.71
N PRO A 26 7.86 10.72 -2.60
CA PRO A 26 8.82 9.78 -3.18
C PRO A 26 8.81 9.75 -4.72
N THR A 27 7.73 10.24 -5.33
CA THR A 27 7.54 10.29 -6.78
C THR A 27 7.46 11.72 -7.30
N GLU A 28 7.82 12.70 -6.47
CA GLU A 28 7.79 14.12 -6.85
C GLU A 28 6.42 14.52 -7.42
N ALA A 29 5.33 13.98 -6.87
CA ALA A 29 3.98 14.25 -7.33
C ALA A 29 3.45 15.62 -6.85
N ILE A 30 4.11 16.25 -5.86
CA ILE A 30 3.60 17.46 -5.22
C ILE A 30 4.30 18.71 -5.77
N ARG A 31 3.50 19.74 -6.08
CA ARG A 31 3.92 21.12 -6.40
C ARG A 31 3.24 22.10 -5.46
N ILE A 32 3.82 23.29 -5.25
CA ILE A 32 3.12 24.42 -4.62
C ILE A 32 2.71 25.41 -5.72
N ARG A 33 1.41 25.72 -5.79
CA ARG A 33 0.79 26.63 -6.76
C ARG A 33 -0.29 27.46 -6.05
N GLY A 34 -0.32 28.77 -6.31
CA GLY A 34 -1.30 29.66 -5.68
C GLY A 34 -1.32 29.59 -4.15
N GLY A 35 -0.15 29.39 -3.52
CA GLY A 35 -0.02 29.25 -2.06
C GLY A 35 -0.43 27.90 -1.47
N HIS A 36 -0.89 26.94 -2.29
CA HIS A 36 -1.37 25.64 -1.82
C HIS A 36 -0.62 24.49 -2.51
N ALA A 37 -0.62 23.31 -1.88
CA ALA A 37 -0.10 22.11 -2.52
C ALA A 37 -1.02 21.66 -3.67
N SER A 38 -0.46 21.09 -4.71
CA SER A 38 -1.18 20.40 -5.79
C SER A 38 -0.56 19.01 -5.96
N ILE A 39 -1.40 17.99 -6.10
CA ILE A 39 -0.95 16.59 -6.29
C ILE A 39 -1.16 16.24 -7.75
N ASP A 40 -0.09 15.84 -8.43
CA ASP A 40 -0.14 15.23 -9.76
C ASP A 40 -0.68 13.79 -9.61
N PRO A 41 -1.89 13.50 -10.12
CA PRO A 41 -2.52 12.18 -9.98
C PRO A 41 -1.72 11.09 -10.70
N ASP A 42 -1.05 11.42 -11.80
CA ASP A 42 -0.34 10.41 -12.61
C ASP A 42 0.90 9.90 -11.87
N ARG A 43 1.48 10.73 -11.00
CA ARG A 43 2.65 10.41 -10.18
C ARG A 43 2.31 9.93 -8.77
N CYS A 44 1.14 10.25 -8.24
CA CYS A 44 0.77 9.89 -6.87
C CYS A 44 0.62 8.38 -6.73
N ILE A 45 1.26 7.79 -5.71
CA ILE A 45 1.18 6.35 -5.41
C ILE A 45 0.36 6.05 -4.15
N ASP A 46 -0.39 7.05 -3.66
CA ASP A 46 -1.21 6.98 -2.45
C ASP A 46 -0.47 6.40 -1.22
N CYS A 47 0.84 6.64 -1.11
CA CYS A 47 1.67 6.15 0.01
C CYS A 47 1.34 6.82 1.36
N GLY A 48 0.72 8.00 1.32
CA GLY A 48 0.36 8.76 2.51
C GLY A 48 1.50 9.53 3.17
N GLU A 49 2.73 9.54 2.63
CA GLU A 49 3.84 10.25 3.28
C GLU A 49 3.56 11.75 3.48
N CYS A 50 2.87 12.36 2.51
CA CYS A 50 2.40 13.74 2.64
C CYS A 50 1.38 13.98 3.76
N ILE A 51 0.64 12.95 4.20
CA ILE A 51 -0.25 13.00 5.36
C ILE A 51 0.60 13.05 6.63
N ARG A 52 1.61 12.16 6.72
CA ARG A 52 2.48 12.03 7.89
C ARG A 52 3.26 13.31 8.20
N VAL A 53 3.79 13.98 7.18
CA VAL A 53 4.69 15.14 7.36
C VAL A 53 3.97 16.49 7.37
N CYS A 54 2.65 16.55 7.18
CA CYS A 54 1.94 17.83 7.07
C CYS A 54 1.71 18.46 8.45
N PRO A 55 2.35 19.60 8.79
CA PRO A 55 2.18 20.22 10.11
C PRO A 55 0.80 20.85 10.30
N HIS A 56 0.03 21.02 9.23
CA HIS A 56 -1.30 21.65 9.26
C HIS A 56 -2.45 20.64 9.14
N ASN A 57 -2.17 19.33 9.10
CA ASN A 57 -3.18 18.29 8.88
C ASN A 57 -4.07 18.57 7.65
N ALA A 58 -3.46 19.14 6.61
CA ALA A 58 -4.14 19.51 5.37
C ALA A 58 -4.23 18.34 4.38
N LYS A 59 -3.48 17.26 4.59
CA LYS A 59 -3.56 16.05 3.78
C LYS A 59 -4.32 14.99 4.55
N LYS A 60 -5.19 14.25 3.86
CA LYS A 60 -6.02 13.19 4.47
C LYS A 60 -6.15 11.99 3.56
N ALA A 61 -6.27 10.82 4.18
CA ALA A 61 -6.77 9.62 3.53
C ALA A 61 -8.30 9.71 3.50
N VAL A 62 -8.90 9.47 2.34
CA VAL A 62 -10.35 9.43 2.15
C VAL A 62 -10.72 7.99 1.83
N CYS A 63 -11.43 7.36 2.74
CA CYS A 63 -12.02 6.04 2.60
C CYS A 63 -13.53 6.11 2.86
N GLU A 64 -14.22 5.00 2.67
CA GLU A 64 -15.63 4.89 2.99
C GLU A 64 -15.82 4.89 4.51
N LYS A 65 -16.99 5.35 4.96
CA LYS A 65 -17.42 5.20 6.36
C LYS A 65 -18.03 3.82 6.56
N LEU A 66 -18.03 3.34 7.80
CA LEU A 66 -18.65 2.06 8.14
C LEU A 66 -20.13 1.97 7.70
N SER A 67 -20.87 3.08 7.72
CA SER A 67 -22.26 3.16 7.26
C SER A 67 -22.45 2.80 5.78
N ALA A 68 -21.38 2.81 4.97
CA ALA A 68 -21.45 2.33 3.59
C ALA A 68 -21.83 0.84 3.51
N MET A 69 -21.64 0.09 4.60
CA MET A 69 -22.03 -1.31 4.71
C MET A 69 -23.52 -1.54 4.92
N ASP A 70 -24.29 -0.50 5.27
CA ASP A 70 -25.72 -0.64 5.60
C ASP A 70 -26.61 -1.01 4.41
N LYS A 71 -26.08 -0.89 3.18
CA LYS A 71 -26.75 -1.34 1.96
C LYS A 71 -26.73 -2.86 1.77
N PHE A 72 -25.84 -3.56 2.46
CA PHE A 72 -25.69 -5.02 2.35
C PHE A 72 -26.51 -5.73 3.43
N LYS A 73 -27.06 -6.89 3.07
CA LYS A 73 -27.83 -7.73 3.99
C LYS A 73 -26.92 -8.56 4.89
N TRP A 74 -25.80 -9.03 4.34
CA TRP A 74 -24.80 -9.80 5.07
C TRP A 74 -23.45 -9.11 4.99
N LYS A 75 -22.93 -8.66 6.14
CA LYS A 75 -21.74 -7.81 6.24
C LYS A 75 -20.58 -8.61 6.79
N ILE A 76 -19.52 -8.76 5.99
CA ILE A 76 -18.30 -9.47 6.36
C ILE A 76 -17.20 -8.47 6.66
N ALA A 77 -16.57 -8.60 7.83
CA ALA A 77 -15.38 -7.82 8.19
C ALA A 77 -14.09 -8.57 7.83
N LEU A 78 -13.16 -7.90 7.14
CA LEU A 78 -11.81 -8.38 6.90
C LEU A 78 -10.80 -7.52 7.69
N PRO A 79 -10.44 -7.90 8.92
CA PRO A 79 -9.42 -7.18 9.66
C PRO A 79 -8.03 -7.41 9.07
N ALA A 80 -7.31 -6.33 8.76
CA ALA A 80 -5.89 -6.42 8.45
C ALA A 80 -5.10 -6.91 9.69
N PRO A 81 -4.02 -7.69 9.53
CA PRO A 81 -3.21 -8.18 10.66
C PRO A 81 -2.65 -7.04 11.54
N SER A 82 -2.43 -5.86 10.95
CA SER A 82 -1.99 -4.67 11.68
C SER A 82 -2.98 -4.15 12.71
N LEU A 83 -4.27 -4.50 12.61
CA LEU A 83 -5.32 -4.08 13.53
C LEU A 83 -5.05 -4.57 14.96
N TYR A 84 -4.58 -5.80 15.12
CA TYR A 84 -4.31 -6.39 16.44
C TYR A 84 -3.22 -5.64 17.21
N GLY A 85 -2.25 -5.04 16.51
CA GLY A 85 -1.19 -4.25 17.12
C GLY A 85 -1.64 -2.88 17.64
N GLN A 86 -2.88 -2.48 17.37
CA GLN A 86 -3.37 -1.14 17.73
C GLN A 86 -3.92 -1.06 19.16
N PHE A 87 -4.21 -2.19 19.79
CA PHE A 87 -4.83 -2.26 21.11
C PHE A 87 -3.78 -2.59 22.17
N ASP A 88 -3.95 -1.99 23.36
CA ASP A 88 -3.08 -2.27 24.49
C ASP A 88 -3.51 -3.54 25.21
N ASN A 89 -2.54 -4.31 25.71
CA ASN A 89 -2.77 -5.57 26.45
C ASN A 89 -3.72 -6.56 25.75
N LEU A 90 -3.64 -6.63 24.42
CA LEU A 90 -4.39 -7.62 23.66
C LEU A 90 -3.72 -9.00 23.82
N GLU A 91 -4.32 -9.85 24.63
CA GLU A 91 -3.85 -11.23 24.88
C GLU A 91 -4.46 -12.25 23.92
N ASP A 92 -5.67 -11.96 23.43
CA ASP A 92 -6.43 -12.82 22.52
C ASP A 92 -7.01 -11.99 21.37
N VAL A 93 -6.77 -12.42 20.14
CA VAL A 93 -7.32 -11.75 18.94
C VAL A 93 -8.84 -11.87 18.86
N ASP A 94 -9.44 -12.87 19.51
CA ASP A 94 -10.87 -13.09 19.51
C ASP A 94 -11.65 -11.92 20.16
N TYR A 95 -11.03 -11.15 21.07
CA TYR A 95 -11.62 -9.90 21.57
C TYR A 95 -11.90 -8.89 20.45
N VAL A 96 -10.99 -8.80 19.48
CA VAL A 96 -11.13 -7.92 18.30
C VAL A 96 -12.16 -8.49 17.35
N LEU A 97 -12.08 -9.79 17.05
CA LEU A 97 -12.97 -10.46 16.08
C LEU A 97 -14.43 -10.44 16.55
N ASP A 98 -14.69 -10.83 17.79
CA ASP A 98 -16.02 -10.76 18.40
C ASP A 98 -16.50 -9.31 18.56
N GLY A 99 -15.58 -8.39 18.84
CA GLY A 99 -15.86 -6.95 18.84
C GLY A 99 -16.41 -6.45 17.50
N LEU A 100 -15.91 -6.94 16.37
CA LEU A 100 -16.41 -6.60 15.04
C LEU A 100 -17.83 -7.12 14.83
N LEU A 101 -18.15 -8.34 15.27
CA LEU A 101 -19.53 -8.82 15.26
C LEU A 101 -20.45 -7.91 16.09
N LYS A 102 -20.00 -7.50 17.29
CA LYS A 102 -20.73 -6.60 18.18
C LYS A 102 -20.88 -5.16 17.67
N ILE A 103 -20.09 -4.75 16.66
CA ILE A 103 -20.27 -3.48 15.94
C ILE A 103 -21.43 -3.59 14.95
N GLY A 104 -21.75 -4.79 14.46
CA GLY A 104 -22.83 -5.04 13.50
C GLY A 104 -22.39 -5.71 12.20
N PHE A 105 -21.22 -6.35 12.18
CA PHE A 105 -20.87 -7.32 11.13
C PHE A 105 -21.51 -8.68 11.44
N ASP A 106 -21.90 -9.41 10.40
CA ASP A 106 -22.52 -10.73 10.51
C ASP A 106 -21.48 -11.85 10.52
N ASP A 107 -20.35 -11.65 9.82
CA ASP A 107 -19.22 -12.58 9.79
C ASP A 107 -17.88 -11.83 9.79
N VAL A 108 -16.81 -12.53 10.16
CA VAL A 108 -15.43 -12.02 10.15
C VAL A 108 -14.52 -13.06 9.53
N PHE A 109 -13.66 -12.62 8.60
CA PHE A 109 -12.64 -13.46 8.02
C PHE A 109 -11.28 -12.77 8.11
N GLU A 110 -10.36 -13.36 8.86
CA GLU A 110 -9.05 -12.76 9.09
C GLU A 110 -8.22 -12.69 7.80
N VAL A 111 -7.69 -11.50 7.48
CA VAL A 111 -6.73 -11.37 6.37
C VAL A 111 -5.41 -12.10 6.68
N SER A 112 -5.08 -12.28 7.97
CA SER A 112 -3.94 -13.10 8.40
C SER A 112 -4.09 -14.58 8.00
N ALA A 113 -5.31 -15.14 7.98
CA ALA A 113 -5.52 -16.51 7.53
C ALA A 113 -5.21 -16.68 6.04
N ALA A 114 -5.67 -15.74 5.20
CA ALA A 114 -5.30 -15.72 3.79
C ALA A 114 -3.81 -15.45 3.57
N ALA A 115 -3.16 -14.67 4.44
CA ALA A 115 -1.72 -14.41 4.36
C ALA A 115 -0.87 -15.69 4.53
N GLU A 116 -1.33 -16.65 5.35
CA GLU A 116 -0.67 -17.95 5.49
C GLU A 116 -0.73 -18.77 4.19
N LEU A 117 -1.88 -18.75 3.52
CA LEU A 117 -2.06 -19.37 2.21
C LEU A 117 -1.18 -18.69 1.16
N VAL A 118 -1.17 -17.35 1.12
CA VAL A 118 -0.28 -16.59 0.22
C VAL A 118 1.17 -16.95 0.45
N SER A 119 1.64 -17.04 1.70
CA SER A 119 3.00 -17.50 1.99
C SER A 119 3.27 -18.90 1.45
N ALA A 120 2.30 -19.80 1.51
CA ALA A 120 2.42 -21.13 0.92
C ALA A 120 2.52 -21.10 -0.60
N TYR A 121 1.69 -20.32 -1.25
CA TYR A 121 1.74 -20.15 -2.69
C TYR A 121 3.03 -19.44 -3.15
N THR A 122 3.54 -18.47 -2.39
CA THR A 122 4.84 -17.84 -2.69
C THR A 122 5.97 -18.87 -2.68
N ARG A 123 5.97 -19.83 -1.74
CA ARG A 123 6.96 -20.93 -1.72
C ARG A 123 6.86 -21.82 -2.96
N LEU A 124 5.65 -22.03 -3.51
CA LEU A 124 5.47 -22.76 -4.77
C LEU A 124 5.95 -21.92 -5.96
N TYR A 125 5.59 -20.64 -5.99
CA TYR A 125 5.99 -19.70 -7.04
C TYR A 125 7.51 -19.62 -7.19
N LEU A 126 8.25 -19.50 -6.07
CA LEU A 126 9.72 -19.42 -6.09
C LEU A 126 10.43 -20.68 -6.63
N LYS A 127 9.72 -21.80 -6.71
CA LYS A 127 10.20 -23.08 -7.27
C LYS A 127 9.84 -23.27 -8.74
N THR A 128 8.98 -22.42 -9.30
CA THR A 128 8.57 -22.50 -10.71
C THR A 128 9.74 -22.12 -11.62
N GLU A 129 9.96 -22.90 -12.68
CA GLU A 129 10.99 -22.59 -13.68
C GLU A 129 10.69 -21.27 -14.40
N GLY A 130 11.74 -20.50 -14.69
CA GLY A 130 11.63 -19.22 -15.40
C GLY A 130 11.31 -18.01 -14.52
N VAL A 131 11.08 -18.19 -13.20
CA VAL A 131 10.90 -17.06 -12.29
C VAL A 131 12.17 -16.23 -12.19
N LYS A 132 12.07 -14.93 -12.49
CA LYS A 132 13.15 -13.96 -12.40
C LYS A 132 13.45 -13.66 -10.92
N LYS A 133 14.72 -13.87 -10.52
CA LYS A 133 15.19 -13.64 -9.15
C LYS A 133 16.09 -12.38 -9.08
N PRO A 134 16.06 -11.62 -7.97
CA PRO A 134 15.17 -11.80 -6.81
C PRO A 134 13.71 -11.50 -7.17
N ALA A 135 12.80 -12.34 -6.72
CA ALA A 135 11.36 -12.11 -6.87
C ALA A 135 10.89 -11.10 -5.81
N ILE A 136 10.05 -10.14 -6.19
CA ILE A 136 9.59 -9.04 -5.33
C ILE A 136 8.14 -9.27 -4.97
N SER A 137 7.81 -9.15 -3.68
CA SER A 137 6.42 -9.23 -3.18
C SER A 137 5.47 -8.28 -3.92
N SER A 138 4.25 -8.77 -4.20
CA SER A 138 3.14 -8.00 -4.77
C SER A 138 2.18 -7.43 -3.72
N ALA A 139 2.44 -7.66 -2.42
CA ALA A 139 1.45 -7.38 -1.39
C ALA A 139 1.19 -5.88 -1.17
N CYS A 140 2.26 -5.07 -1.23
CA CYS A 140 2.20 -3.63 -1.00
C CYS A 140 1.86 -2.90 -2.30
N PRO A 141 0.63 -2.35 -2.46
CA PRO A 141 0.21 -1.68 -3.70
C PRO A 141 1.06 -0.44 -4.01
N VAL A 142 1.57 0.22 -2.97
CA VAL A 142 2.44 1.39 -3.10
C VAL A 142 3.76 1.01 -3.78
N VAL A 143 4.33 -0.15 -3.42
CA VAL A 143 5.59 -0.63 -3.99
C VAL A 143 5.42 -1.04 -5.44
N ILE A 144 4.34 -1.77 -5.78
CA ILE A 144 4.05 -2.11 -7.18
C ILE A 144 3.96 -0.85 -8.03
N ARG A 145 3.20 0.16 -7.58
CA ARG A 145 3.04 1.39 -8.34
C ARG A 145 4.34 2.20 -8.40
N LEU A 146 5.13 2.21 -7.32
CA LEU A 146 6.47 2.81 -7.33
C LEU A 146 7.37 2.15 -8.38
N ILE A 147 7.40 0.82 -8.43
CA ILE A 147 8.18 0.06 -9.43
C ILE A 147 7.72 0.45 -10.83
N GLY A 148 6.42 0.41 -11.12
CA GLY A 148 5.91 0.78 -12.44
C GLY A 148 6.23 2.23 -12.86
N LEU A 149 6.30 3.17 -11.91
CA LEU A 149 6.57 4.58 -12.21
C LEU A 149 8.06 4.94 -12.28
N ARG A 150 8.90 4.31 -11.45
CA ARG A 150 10.31 4.69 -11.26
C ARG A 150 11.33 3.62 -11.62
N PHE A 151 10.93 2.34 -11.55
CA PHE A 151 11.81 1.17 -11.77
C PHE A 151 11.20 0.19 -12.78
N PRO A 152 10.76 0.64 -13.98
CA PRO A 152 10.01 -0.21 -14.89
C PRO A 152 10.77 -1.48 -15.31
N SER A 153 12.11 -1.48 -15.25
CA SER A 153 12.97 -2.65 -15.51
C SER A 153 12.77 -3.81 -14.52
N LEU A 154 12.25 -3.52 -13.33
CA LEU A 154 11.98 -4.47 -12.25
C LEU A 154 10.53 -4.99 -12.26
N THR A 155 9.71 -4.61 -13.23
CA THR A 155 8.31 -5.06 -13.32
C THR A 155 8.23 -6.59 -13.39
N ASP A 156 9.10 -7.23 -14.18
CA ASP A 156 9.15 -8.69 -14.33
C ASP A 156 9.66 -9.43 -13.08
N ASN A 157 10.20 -8.70 -12.09
CA ASN A 157 10.61 -9.28 -10.82
C ASN A 157 9.44 -9.43 -9.85
N ILE A 158 8.31 -8.75 -10.07
CA ILE A 158 7.16 -8.79 -9.16
C ILE A 158 6.47 -10.17 -9.27
N ILE A 159 6.14 -10.79 -8.15
CA ILE A 159 5.37 -12.05 -8.14
C ILE A 159 3.93 -11.80 -8.61
N HIS A 160 3.39 -12.69 -9.44
CA HIS A 160 2.01 -12.57 -9.93
C HIS A 160 1.02 -13.22 -8.95
N MET A 161 0.89 -12.63 -7.76
CA MET A 161 0.02 -13.14 -6.69
C MET A 161 -0.94 -12.07 -6.20
N LEU A 162 -2.23 -12.39 -6.08
CA LEU A 162 -3.19 -11.50 -5.45
C LEU A 162 -2.81 -11.23 -3.99
N PRO A 163 -2.99 -10.00 -3.50
CA PRO A 163 -2.68 -9.68 -2.12
C PRO A 163 -3.64 -10.43 -1.16
N PRO A 164 -3.21 -10.74 0.08
CA PRO A 164 -4.01 -11.51 1.04
C PRO A 164 -5.45 -11.02 1.23
N MET A 165 -5.70 -9.71 1.16
CA MET A 165 -7.05 -9.16 1.32
C MET A 165 -8.04 -9.61 0.23
N GLU A 166 -7.57 -9.85 -1.00
CA GLU A 166 -8.42 -10.29 -2.11
C GLU A 166 -8.74 -11.77 -2.00
N ILE A 167 -7.73 -12.57 -1.63
CA ILE A 167 -7.92 -14.00 -1.34
C ILE A 167 -8.84 -14.17 -0.12
N ALA A 168 -8.64 -13.37 0.94
CA ALA A 168 -9.53 -13.35 2.10
C ALA A 168 -10.97 -12.99 1.71
N ALA A 169 -11.16 -11.95 0.90
CA ALA A 169 -12.48 -11.55 0.42
C ALA A 169 -13.17 -12.66 -0.39
N LYS A 170 -12.43 -13.30 -1.30
CA LYS A 170 -12.94 -14.43 -2.09
C LYS A 170 -13.37 -15.60 -1.20
N LEU A 171 -12.48 -16.05 -0.30
CA LEU A 171 -12.78 -17.13 0.63
C LEU A 171 -13.96 -16.81 1.55
N ALA A 172 -14.06 -15.57 2.03
CA ALA A 172 -15.16 -15.15 2.88
C ALA A 172 -16.50 -15.13 2.15
N ARG A 173 -16.53 -14.68 0.89
CA ARG A 173 -17.74 -14.77 0.04
C ARG A 173 -18.15 -16.22 -0.22
N GLU A 174 -17.19 -17.08 -0.54
CA GLU A 174 -17.44 -18.51 -0.77
C GLU A 174 -17.99 -19.19 0.48
N LYS A 175 -17.43 -18.87 1.66
CA LYS A 175 -17.96 -19.32 2.95
C LYS A 175 -19.39 -18.84 3.16
N ALA A 176 -19.64 -17.54 3.00
CA ALA A 176 -20.96 -16.95 3.19
C ALA A 176 -22.01 -17.57 2.26
N LYS A 177 -21.72 -17.76 0.98
CA LYS A 177 -22.64 -18.43 0.04
C LYS A 177 -22.92 -19.88 0.39
N ARG A 178 -21.94 -20.61 0.94
CA ARG A 178 -22.12 -22.00 1.36
C ARG A 178 -23.01 -22.10 2.60
N GLU A 179 -22.86 -21.16 3.54
CA GLU A 179 -23.61 -21.12 4.79
C GLU A 179 -24.99 -20.48 4.62
N HIS A 180 -25.11 -19.55 3.68
CA HIS A 180 -26.30 -18.76 3.36
C HIS A 180 -26.59 -18.79 1.85
N PRO A 181 -26.99 -19.95 1.29
CA PRO A 181 -27.27 -20.10 -0.14
C PRO A 181 -28.47 -19.27 -0.63
N GLU A 182 -29.26 -18.71 0.28
CA GLU A 182 -30.34 -17.77 0.00
C GLU A 182 -29.87 -16.35 -0.39
N LEU A 183 -28.62 -15.99 -0.07
CA LEU A 183 -28.07 -14.66 -0.35
C LEU A 183 -27.51 -14.57 -1.78
N SER A 184 -27.82 -13.47 -2.47
CA SER A 184 -27.16 -13.14 -3.74
C SER A 184 -25.80 -12.47 -3.54
N ASP A 185 -24.97 -12.44 -4.59
CA ASP A 185 -23.65 -11.83 -4.58
C ASP A 185 -23.68 -10.34 -4.17
N GLU A 186 -24.72 -9.63 -4.60
CA GLU A 186 -24.94 -8.21 -4.34
C GLU A 186 -25.43 -7.93 -2.91
N GLU A 187 -25.97 -8.95 -2.23
CA GLU A 187 -26.46 -8.87 -0.85
C GLU A 187 -25.34 -9.09 0.17
N ILE A 188 -24.24 -9.72 -0.25
CA ILE A 188 -23.03 -9.96 0.55
C ILE A 188 -22.06 -8.80 0.38
N GLY A 189 -21.85 -8.04 1.46
CA GLY A 189 -20.89 -6.96 1.54
C GLY A 189 -19.60 -7.37 2.22
N VAL A 190 -18.45 -7.10 1.61
CA VAL A 190 -17.12 -7.34 2.19
C VAL A 190 -16.42 -6.03 2.51
N CYS A 191 -16.11 -5.82 3.79
CA CYS A 191 -15.44 -4.62 4.30
C CYS A 191 -14.00 -4.92 4.72
N PHE A 192 -13.02 -4.35 4.01
CA PHE A 192 -11.63 -4.40 4.45
C PHE A 192 -11.29 -3.27 5.43
N ILE A 193 -10.89 -3.64 6.65
CA ILE A 193 -10.47 -2.69 7.69
C ILE A 193 -8.97 -2.48 7.56
N SER A 194 -8.59 -1.37 6.92
CA SER A 194 -7.27 -1.18 6.34
C SER A 194 -6.41 -0.14 7.05
N PRO A 195 -5.07 -0.37 7.16
CA PRO A 195 -4.10 0.65 7.56
C PRO A 195 -3.65 1.57 6.42
N CYS A 196 -4.14 1.35 5.18
CA CYS A 196 -3.48 1.88 3.98
C CYS A 196 -4.43 2.62 3.02
N PRO A 197 -4.17 3.89 2.68
CA PRO A 197 -4.96 4.61 1.67
C PRO A 197 -4.82 3.98 0.28
N ALA A 198 -3.62 3.53 -0.12
CA ALA A 198 -3.43 2.87 -1.41
C ALA A 198 -4.28 1.60 -1.59
N LYS A 199 -4.75 0.95 -0.51
CA LYS A 199 -5.72 -0.15 -0.61
C LYS A 199 -7.14 0.34 -0.91
N VAL A 200 -7.52 1.53 -0.46
CA VAL A 200 -8.76 2.20 -0.88
C VAL A 200 -8.71 2.46 -2.39
N SER A 201 -7.60 3.04 -2.88
CA SER A 201 -7.40 3.29 -4.30
C SER A 201 -7.34 1.99 -5.11
N TYR A 202 -6.69 0.95 -4.60
CA TYR A 202 -6.70 -0.38 -5.22
C TYR A 202 -8.14 -0.89 -5.44
N VAL A 203 -8.98 -0.85 -4.42
CA VAL A 203 -10.36 -1.36 -4.52
C VAL A 203 -11.21 -0.54 -5.50
N LYS A 204 -11.08 0.80 -5.49
CA LYS A 204 -11.83 1.69 -6.41
C LYS A 204 -11.48 1.48 -7.88
N ASN A 205 -10.21 1.16 -8.17
CA ASN A 205 -9.72 1.10 -9.54
C ASN A 205 -9.56 -0.34 -10.07
N GLY A 206 -9.66 -1.35 -9.20
CA GLY A 206 -9.22 -2.70 -9.51
C GLY A 206 -7.70 -2.79 -9.69
N PHE A 207 -7.24 -3.93 -10.22
CA PHE A 207 -5.82 -4.19 -10.43
C PHE A 207 -5.59 -5.01 -11.71
N ALA A 208 -5.06 -4.38 -12.76
CA ALA A 208 -4.76 -5.06 -14.04
C ALA A 208 -5.95 -5.85 -14.62
N GLY A 209 -7.12 -5.20 -14.68
CA GLY A 209 -8.36 -5.84 -15.14
C GLY A 209 -9.04 -6.73 -14.11
N TYR A 210 -8.38 -7.06 -12.99
CA TYR A 210 -9.01 -7.73 -11.86
C TYR A 210 -9.96 -6.78 -11.13
N LYS A 211 -11.22 -7.18 -11.03
CA LYS A 211 -12.23 -6.50 -10.20
C LYS A 211 -12.10 -7.02 -8.77
N SER A 212 -11.88 -6.10 -7.83
CA SER A 212 -11.74 -6.42 -6.40
C SER A 212 -12.97 -7.18 -5.87
N GLN A 213 -12.72 -8.13 -4.97
CA GLN A 213 -13.74 -8.84 -4.22
C GLN A 213 -14.14 -8.10 -2.94
N VAL A 214 -13.47 -6.99 -2.62
CA VAL A 214 -13.78 -6.10 -1.51
C VAL A 214 -14.72 -5.00 -2.00
N ASP A 215 -15.82 -4.75 -1.28
CA ASP A 215 -16.77 -3.69 -1.65
C ASP A 215 -16.45 -2.35 -1.01
N THR A 216 -15.86 -2.38 0.18
CA THR A 216 -15.70 -1.20 1.03
C THR A 216 -14.39 -1.29 1.79
N VAL A 217 -13.68 -0.18 1.88
CA VAL A 217 -12.48 -0.06 2.71
C VAL A 217 -12.72 0.99 3.78
N VAL A 218 -12.54 0.61 5.04
CA VAL A 218 -12.68 1.48 6.21
C VAL A 218 -11.34 1.62 6.92
N SER A 219 -11.07 2.81 7.46
CA SER A 219 -9.85 3.09 8.21
C SER A 219 -9.82 2.39 9.56
N ILE A 220 -8.66 1.83 9.93
CA ILE A 220 -8.42 1.35 11.29
C ILE A 220 -8.65 2.48 12.32
N ASN A 221 -8.24 3.72 12.00
CA ASN A 221 -8.48 4.89 12.85
C ASN A 221 -9.98 5.13 13.08
N ASP A 222 -10.80 5.08 12.03
CA ASP A 222 -12.23 5.39 12.12
C ASP A 222 -13.03 4.37 12.95
N ILE A 223 -12.60 3.11 12.97
CA ILE A 223 -13.26 2.04 13.74
C ILE A 223 -12.67 1.86 15.15
N TYR A 224 -11.49 2.41 15.43
CA TYR A 224 -10.72 2.15 16.65
C TYR A 224 -11.53 2.31 17.94
N PHE A 225 -12.17 3.48 18.11
CA PHE A 225 -12.93 3.80 19.31
C PHE A 225 -14.24 3.01 19.43
N GLN A 226 -14.85 2.64 18.29
CA GLN A 226 -16.03 1.78 18.29
C GLN A 226 -15.65 0.37 18.72
N LEU A 227 -14.50 -0.12 18.26
CA LEU A 227 -14.05 -1.48 18.54
C LEU A 227 -13.57 -1.65 19.97
N ILE A 228 -12.73 -0.75 20.48
CA ILE A 228 -12.26 -0.82 21.87
C ILE A 228 -13.41 -0.80 22.88
N ALA A 229 -14.51 -0.09 22.59
CA ALA A 229 -15.70 -0.08 23.43
C ALA A 229 -16.44 -1.44 23.46
N LYS A 230 -16.24 -2.30 22.45
CA LYS A 230 -16.86 -3.62 22.30
C LYS A 230 -15.95 -4.79 22.69
N MET A 231 -14.63 -4.58 22.75
CA MET A 231 -13.59 -5.57 23.14
C MET A 231 -13.57 -5.91 24.64
N GLN A 232 -14.73 -5.93 25.31
CA GLN A 232 -14.78 -6.20 26.76
C GLN A 232 -14.47 -7.68 27.05
N PRO A 233 -13.50 -7.99 27.91
CA PRO A 233 -13.24 -9.36 28.36
C PRO A 233 -14.39 -9.80 29.26
N LYS A 234 -15.38 -10.48 28.67
CA LYS A 234 -16.49 -11.13 29.35
C LYS A 234 -16.48 -12.62 28.98
N ALA A 235 -17.16 -13.46 29.75
CA ALA A 235 -17.14 -14.91 29.58
C ALA A 235 -17.68 -15.43 28.22
N ASP A 236 -18.34 -14.58 27.42
CA ASP A 236 -19.00 -14.96 26.17
C ASP A 236 -18.26 -14.47 24.91
N VAL A 237 -16.93 -14.55 24.88
CA VAL A 237 -16.17 -14.27 23.64
C VAL A 237 -16.29 -15.45 22.70
N LYS A 238 -16.72 -15.19 21.46
CA LYS A 238 -16.74 -16.21 20.41
C LYS A 238 -15.31 -16.52 19.96
N SER A 239 -14.96 -17.80 19.91
CA SER A 239 -13.71 -18.23 19.29
C SER A 239 -13.86 -18.25 17.77
N LEU A 240 -13.23 -17.28 17.12
CA LEU A 240 -13.32 -17.01 15.68
C LEU A 240 -11.95 -17.09 15.00
N SER A 241 -10.88 -16.97 15.79
CA SER A 241 -9.50 -16.94 15.34
C SER A 241 -9.14 -18.17 14.52
N ASN A 242 -8.60 -17.93 13.34
CA ASN A 242 -8.23 -18.96 12.39
C ASN A 242 -6.88 -18.68 11.73
N SER A 243 -6.06 -17.83 12.35
CA SER A 243 -4.70 -17.52 11.90
C SER A 243 -3.65 -17.76 12.99
N GLY A 244 -2.43 -18.03 12.58
CA GLY A 244 -1.27 -18.27 13.42
C GLY A 244 -0.24 -17.15 13.34
N MET A 245 0.94 -17.42 13.89
CA MET A 245 2.02 -16.45 14.01
C MET A 245 2.59 -15.98 12.66
N ILE A 246 2.47 -16.81 11.61
CA ILE A 246 2.84 -16.44 10.24
C ILE A 246 1.86 -15.40 9.72
N GLY A 247 0.56 -15.70 9.75
CA GLY A 247 -0.48 -14.79 9.27
C GLY A 247 -0.45 -13.43 9.96
N ILE A 248 -0.34 -13.43 11.30
CA ILE A 248 -0.23 -12.19 12.09
C ILE A 248 1.10 -11.46 11.82
N GLY A 249 2.16 -12.23 11.51
CA GLY A 249 3.50 -11.70 11.22
C GLY A 249 3.53 -10.71 10.05
N TRP A 250 2.71 -10.94 9.02
CA TRP A 250 2.57 -10.07 7.84
C TRP A 250 2.20 -8.62 8.13
N ALA A 251 1.72 -8.33 9.33
CA ALA A 251 1.49 -6.95 9.77
C ALA A 251 2.78 -6.10 9.78
N SER A 252 3.93 -6.74 9.98
CA SER A 252 5.23 -6.09 10.15
C SER A 252 6.22 -6.54 9.09
N THR A 253 7.20 -5.68 8.81
CA THR A 253 8.33 -6.00 7.91
C THR A 253 9.00 -7.32 8.31
N GLY A 254 9.33 -8.15 7.32
CA GLY A 254 9.92 -9.48 7.48
C GLY A 254 8.90 -10.57 7.79
N GLY A 255 7.62 -10.22 7.99
CA GLY A 255 6.55 -11.17 8.24
C GLY A 255 6.28 -12.10 7.06
N GLU A 256 6.28 -11.54 5.85
CA GLU A 256 6.12 -12.31 4.61
C GLU A 256 7.41 -13.06 4.26
N ALA A 257 8.56 -12.38 4.33
CA ALA A 257 9.82 -12.93 3.90
C ALA A 257 10.25 -14.12 4.75
N THR A 258 10.07 -14.07 6.07
CA THR A 258 10.37 -15.22 6.94
C THR A 258 9.46 -16.42 6.67
N ALA A 259 8.25 -16.19 6.14
CA ALA A 259 7.28 -17.23 5.86
C ALA A 259 7.61 -18.05 4.60
N ILE A 260 8.64 -17.68 3.83
CA ILE A 260 9.12 -18.51 2.72
C ILE A 260 10.01 -19.68 3.20
N PHE A 261 10.45 -19.65 4.46
CA PHE A 261 11.30 -20.66 5.10
C PHE A 261 12.64 -20.95 4.39
N ASN A 262 13.27 -19.91 3.83
CA ASN A 262 14.66 -19.95 3.39
C ASN A 262 15.40 -18.70 3.89
N GLU A 263 16.73 -18.69 3.78
CA GLU A 263 17.58 -17.57 4.20
C GLU A 263 17.89 -16.57 3.08
N SER A 264 17.49 -16.88 1.85
CA SER A 264 17.80 -16.09 0.65
C SER A 264 16.75 -15.01 0.41
N TYR A 265 16.58 -14.12 1.40
CA TYR A 265 15.66 -12.99 1.28
C TYR A 265 16.21 -11.68 1.85
N LEU A 266 15.59 -10.59 1.43
CA LEU A 266 15.72 -9.27 2.07
C LEU A 266 14.33 -8.73 2.40
N ALA A 267 14.20 -8.13 3.57
CA ALA A 267 13.01 -7.38 3.97
C ALA A 267 13.41 -5.95 4.29
N ALA A 268 12.71 -4.97 3.69
CA ALA A 268 12.93 -3.56 3.96
C ALA A 268 11.61 -2.80 4.08
N ASP A 269 11.63 -1.75 4.88
CA ASP A 269 10.47 -0.89 5.11
C ASP A 269 10.82 0.60 5.14
N GLY A 270 9.79 1.43 4.94
CA GLY A 270 9.93 2.86 4.76
C GLY A 270 10.31 3.20 3.32
N ILE A 271 9.52 4.08 2.70
CA ILE A 271 9.57 4.33 1.26
C ILE A 271 10.96 4.76 0.76
N GLU A 272 11.71 5.52 1.55
CA GLU A 272 13.08 5.93 1.19
C GLU A 272 14.06 4.74 1.14
N ASN A 273 13.96 3.81 2.11
CA ASN A 273 14.78 2.60 2.12
C ASN A 273 14.37 1.67 0.98
N VAL A 274 13.06 1.55 0.73
CA VAL A 274 12.53 0.78 -0.41
C VAL A 274 13.11 1.29 -1.73
N ILE A 275 13.11 2.61 -1.96
CA ILE A 275 13.72 3.21 -3.15
C ILE A 275 15.21 2.84 -3.25
N ARG A 276 15.97 2.96 -2.16
CA ARG A 276 17.40 2.62 -2.15
C ARG A 276 17.64 1.14 -2.46
N VAL A 277 16.80 0.24 -1.94
CA VAL A 277 16.89 -1.19 -2.24
C VAL A 277 16.59 -1.45 -3.72
N LEU A 278 15.52 -0.85 -4.26
CA LEU A 278 15.18 -0.98 -5.68
C LEU A 278 16.28 -0.44 -6.59
N ASP A 279 16.91 0.70 -6.24
CA ASP A 279 18.10 1.21 -6.94
C ASP A 279 19.24 0.17 -6.94
N GLN A 280 19.51 -0.51 -5.80
CA GLN A 280 20.56 -1.54 -5.75
C GLN A 280 20.20 -2.77 -6.61
N VAL A 281 18.93 -3.19 -6.61
CA VAL A 281 18.44 -4.32 -7.43
C VAL A 281 18.58 -4.00 -8.92
N GLU A 282 18.13 -2.82 -9.35
CA GLU A 282 18.21 -2.39 -10.76
C GLU A 282 19.66 -2.30 -11.26
N ASN A 283 20.59 -1.88 -10.40
CA ASN A 283 22.01 -1.80 -10.72
C ASN A 283 22.77 -3.13 -10.55
N GLY A 284 22.11 -4.22 -10.13
CA GLY A 284 22.75 -5.52 -9.88
C GLY A 284 23.67 -5.55 -8.66
N ASN A 285 23.58 -4.54 -7.77
CA ASN A 285 24.41 -4.39 -6.58
C ASN A 285 23.76 -5.01 -5.33
N ILE A 286 23.27 -6.24 -5.44
CA ILE A 286 22.61 -6.96 -4.36
C ILE A 286 23.16 -8.39 -4.25
N PRO A 287 23.27 -8.98 -3.05
CA PRO A 287 23.60 -10.40 -2.93
C PRO A 287 22.60 -11.29 -3.70
N PRO A 288 22.97 -12.55 -4.01
CA PRO A 288 22.05 -13.51 -4.61
C PRO A 288 20.90 -13.81 -3.64
N LEU A 289 19.74 -13.21 -3.91
CA LEU A 289 18.52 -13.38 -3.14
C LEU A 289 17.46 -14.06 -4.00
N GLU A 290 16.65 -14.94 -3.40
CA GLU A 290 15.47 -15.50 -4.04
C GLU A 290 14.26 -14.57 -3.93
N PHE A 291 14.13 -13.86 -2.80
CA PHE A 291 12.93 -13.09 -2.49
C PHE A 291 13.20 -11.74 -1.83
N ILE A 292 12.38 -10.74 -2.14
CA ILE A 292 12.45 -9.40 -1.57
C ILE A 292 11.05 -8.96 -1.10
N GLU A 293 10.92 -8.70 0.20
CA GLU A 293 9.75 -8.06 0.81
C GLU A 293 10.00 -6.56 0.97
N LEU A 294 9.12 -5.74 0.43
CA LEU A 294 9.21 -4.27 0.52
C LEU A 294 7.91 -3.68 1.02
N ASN A 295 8.00 -2.88 2.08
CA ASN A 295 6.87 -2.20 2.68
C ASN A 295 7.07 -0.68 2.64
N ALA A 296 6.14 0.06 2.05
CA ALA A 296 6.28 1.52 1.96
C ALA A 296 6.25 2.24 3.32
N CYS A 297 5.61 1.66 4.33
CA CYS A 297 5.43 2.26 5.65
C CYS A 297 6.46 1.73 6.65
N SER A 298 6.94 2.60 7.56
CA SER A 298 7.88 2.22 8.60
C SER A 298 7.34 1.12 9.51
N GLY A 299 8.12 0.07 9.74
CA GLY A 299 7.74 -1.11 10.50
C GLY A 299 6.83 -2.09 9.76
N GLY A 300 6.39 -1.81 8.53
CA GLY A 300 5.41 -2.58 7.78
C GLY A 300 4.00 -1.94 7.82
N CYS A 301 2.96 -2.76 7.60
CA CYS A 301 1.57 -2.29 7.59
C CYS A 301 1.12 -1.68 8.94
N VAL A 302 1.73 -2.07 10.07
CA VAL A 302 1.51 -1.44 11.38
C VAL A 302 1.78 0.07 11.40
N GLY A 303 2.65 0.56 10.50
CA GLY A 303 2.96 1.98 10.36
C GLY A 303 2.15 2.71 9.32
N GLY A 304 1.09 2.12 8.76
CA GLY A 304 0.22 2.78 7.79
C GLY A 304 -0.38 4.07 8.33
N VAL A 305 -0.64 5.07 7.47
CA VAL A 305 -1.14 6.39 7.90
C VAL A 305 -2.59 6.37 8.38
N MET A 306 -3.29 5.24 8.22
CA MET A 306 -4.66 5.02 8.70
C MET A 306 -4.68 4.22 10.02
N THR A 307 -3.52 4.02 10.67
CA THR A 307 -3.42 3.40 12.01
C THR A 307 -3.44 4.44 13.13
N MET A 308 -3.60 3.97 14.37
CA MET A 308 -3.68 4.84 15.57
C MET A 308 -2.38 4.87 16.36
N GLN A 309 -1.70 3.74 16.45
CA GLN A 309 -0.55 3.57 17.32
C GLN A 309 0.75 3.90 16.60
N ASN A 310 1.77 4.22 17.39
CA ASN A 310 3.12 4.30 16.87
C ASN A 310 3.54 2.95 16.26
N PRO A 311 4.17 2.94 15.06
CA PRO A 311 4.54 1.70 14.36
C PRO A 311 5.41 0.74 15.18
N PHE A 312 6.36 1.28 15.95
CA PHE A 312 7.29 0.47 16.73
C PHE A 312 6.59 -0.15 17.95
N ILE A 313 5.69 0.59 18.59
CA ILE A 313 4.86 0.09 19.70
C ILE A 313 3.91 -1.00 19.18
N ALA A 314 3.22 -0.76 18.07
CA ALA A 314 2.32 -1.73 17.46
C ALA A 314 3.05 -3.01 17.05
N LYS A 315 4.26 -2.88 16.46
CA LYS A 315 5.12 -4.02 16.15
C LYS A 315 5.51 -4.81 17.41
N ALA A 316 5.91 -4.14 18.48
CA ALA A 316 6.28 -4.79 19.74
C ALA A 316 5.10 -5.56 20.36
N ARG A 317 3.89 -4.98 20.33
CA ARG A 317 2.66 -5.65 20.78
C ARG A 317 2.38 -6.93 19.99
N LEU A 318 2.47 -6.86 18.66
CA LEU A 318 2.29 -8.03 17.81
C LEU A 318 3.36 -9.10 18.04
N GLN A 319 4.60 -8.71 18.32
CA GLN A 319 5.66 -9.67 18.67
C GLN A 319 5.32 -10.46 19.94
N THR A 320 4.74 -9.81 20.95
CA THR A 320 4.28 -10.48 22.18
C THR A 320 3.11 -11.41 21.88
N LEU A 321 2.07 -10.92 21.20
CA LEU A 321 0.87 -11.69 20.84
C LEU A 321 1.23 -12.98 20.08
N ARG A 322 2.13 -12.87 19.10
CA ARG A 322 2.55 -13.99 18.24
C ARG A 322 3.21 -15.14 18.99
N ARG A 323 3.78 -14.92 20.19
CA ARG A 323 4.47 -15.97 20.96
C ARG A 323 3.53 -17.08 21.42
N TYR A 324 2.24 -16.77 21.55
CA TYR A 324 1.23 -17.69 22.08
C TYR A 324 0.35 -18.30 20.98
N LEU A 325 0.60 -17.94 19.71
CA LEU A 325 -0.16 -18.45 18.57
C LEU A 325 0.49 -19.70 17.97
N PRO A 326 -0.29 -20.61 17.36
CA PRO A 326 0.25 -21.68 16.54
C PRO A 326 1.06 -21.10 15.36
N VAL A 327 1.97 -21.89 14.78
CA VAL A 327 2.82 -21.43 13.67
C VAL A 327 1.98 -20.97 12.47
N SER A 328 1.04 -21.82 12.05
CA SER A 328 0.06 -21.57 10.99
C SER A 328 -1.19 -22.35 11.34
N GLN A 329 -2.36 -21.84 10.95
CA GLN A 329 -3.62 -22.58 11.03
C GLN A 329 -4.14 -22.97 9.65
N ASN A 330 -3.63 -22.32 8.60
CA ASN A 330 -4.00 -22.58 7.22
C ASN A 330 -2.80 -23.20 6.50
N PHE A 331 -3.04 -24.32 5.83
CA PHE A 331 -2.03 -25.08 5.10
C PHE A 331 -2.61 -25.52 3.77
N LEU A 332 -1.75 -25.66 2.76
CA LEU A 332 -2.11 -26.35 1.53
C LEU A 332 -2.25 -27.84 1.83
N SER A 333 -3.29 -28.48 1.31
CA SER A 333 -3.41 -29.92 1.37
C SER A 333 -2.27 -30.60 0.59
N LYS A 334 -2.04 -31.90 0.82
CA LYS A 334 -1.01 -32.65 0.06
C LYS A 334 -1.33 -32.73 -1.44
N GLU A 335 -2.60 -32.62 -1.79
CA GLU A 335 -3.12 -32.61 -3.15
C GLU A 335 -3.04 -31.21 -3.79
N GLU A 336 -2.98 -30.14 -3.00
CA GLU A 336 -2.89 -28.74 -3.43
C GLU A 336 -1.42 -28.30 -3.63
N SER A 337 -0.77 -28.91 -4.63
CA SER A 337 0.61 -28.56 -5.03
C SER A 337 0.70 -27.45 -6.07
N TYR A 338 -0.40 -26.74 -6.33
CA TYR A 338 -0.50 -25.69 -7.35
C TYR A 338 -1.11 -24.41 -6.79
N ILE A 339 -0.85 -23.31 -7.48
CA ILE A 339 -1.45 -22.01 -7.18
C ILE A 339 -2.76 -21.92 -8.00
N PRO A 340 -3.93 -21.72 -7.38
CA PRO A 340 -5.17 -21.54 -8.11
C PRO A 340 -5.07 -20.36 -9.10
N GLU A 341 -5.52 -20.55 -10.34
CA GLU A 341 -5.49 -19.50 -11.38
C GLU A 341 -6.21 -18.22 -10.89
N SER A 342 -7.29 -18.38 -10.13
CA SER A 342 -8.03 -17.25 -9.56
C SER A 342 -7.28 -16.44 -8.49
N TYR A 343 -6.11 -16.90 -8.03
CA TYR A 343 -5.23 -16.22 -7.08
C TYR A 343 -4.04 -15.54 -7.75
N ILE A 344 -3.86 -15.76 -9.05
CA ILE A 344 -2.84 -15.13 -9.87
C ILE A 344 -3.50 -13.99 -10.65
N PHE A 345 -2.76 -12.90 -10.86
CA PHE A 345 -3.14 -11.90 -11.85
C PHE A 345 -2.29 -12.09 -13.11
N ASN A 346 -2.90 -11.92 -14.28
CA ASN A 346 -2.23 -12.21 -15.56
C ASN A 346 -1.28 -11.10 -15.98
N GLU A 347 -1.57 -9.87 -15.58
CA GLU A 347 -0.81 -8.68 -15.97
C GLU A 347 -0.56 -7.78 -14.76
N ILE A 348 0.54 -7.04 -14.78
CA ILE A 348 0.78 -5.95 -13.84
C ILE A 348 0.18 -4.68 -14.47
N PRO A 349 -0.47 -3.78 -13.71
CA PRO A 349 -1.01 -2.56 -14.30
C PRO A 349 0.10 -1.79 -15.01
N THR A 350 -0.14 -1.40 -16.26
CA THR A 350 0.80 -0.56 -17.00
C THR A 350 0.73 0.86 -16.45
N TYR A 351 1.86 1.37 -15.98
CA TYR A 351 1.99 2.75 -15.55
C TYR A 351 2.81 3.52 -16.58
N HIS A 352 2.56 4.82 -16.71
CA HIS A 352 3.40 5.69 -17.52
C HIS A 352 4.63 6.08 -16.69
N PRO A 353 5.84 5.60 -17.03
CA PRO A 353 7.03 5.91 -16.24
C PRO A 353 7.26 7.41 -16.18
N ILE A 354 7.78 7.91 -15.07
CA ILE A 354 8.02 9.35 -14.86
C ILE A 354 9.02 9.90 -15.89
N SER A 355 9.93 9.05 -16.38
CA SER A 355 10.89 9.37 -17.43
C SER A 355 10.27 9.55 -18.82
N ARG A 356 9.04 9.06 -19.06
CA ARG A 356 8.35 9.20 -20.35
C ARG A 356 7.64 10.54 -20.43
N LEU A 357 8.16 11.45 -21.24
CA LEU A 357 7.68 12.84 -21.34
C LEU A 357 6.61 13.04 -22.43
N SER A 358 6.68 12.25 -23.51
CA SER A 358 5.76 12.20 -24.65
C SER A 358 5.53 10.74 -25.10
N ASP A 359 4.51 10.52 -25.93
CA ASP A 359 4.27 9.24 -26.61
C ASP A 359 5.36 8.93 -27.65
N SER A 360 5.99 9.96 -28.22
CA SER A 360 7.11 9.84 -29.14
C SER A 360 8.44 9.79 -28.40
N MET A 361 9.27 8.79 -28.73
CA MET A 361 10.64 8.68 -28.20
C MET A 361 11.49 9.87 -28.61
N ALA A 362 11.39 10.29 -29.88
CA ALA A 362 12.16 11.42 -30.41
C ALA A 362 11.78 12.74 -29.70
N GLU A 363 10.49 12.95 -29.45
CA GLU A 363 10.03 14.11 -28.70
C GLU A 363 10.47 14.05 -27.24
N SER A 364 10.37 12.88 -26.60
CA SER A 364 10.85 12.68 -25.23
C SER A 364 12.35 12.98 -25.11
N MET A 365 13.17 12.54 -26.07
CA MET A 365 14.60 12.85 -26.11
C MET A 365 14.87 14.35 -26.23
N ARG A 366 14.14 15.05 -27.11
CA ARG A 366 14.23 16.51 -27.25
C ARG A 366 13.87 17.21 -25.94
N MET A 367 12.74 16.83 -25.32
CA MET A 367 12.31 17.40 -24.05
C MET A 367 13.32 17.12 -22.93
N MET A 368 13.92 15.94 -22.87
CA MET A 368 14.97 15.63 -21.89
C MET A 368 16.20 16.54 -22.08
N ALA A 369 16.61 16.81 -23.32
CA ALA A 369 17.69 17.74 -23.61
C ALA A 369 17.34 19.18 -23.18
N ASP A 370 16.13 19.64 -23.47
CA ASP A 370 15.64 20.96 -23.06
C ASP A 370 15.57 21.10 -21.53
N ILE A 371 15.11 20.05 -20.84
CA ILE A 371 15.07 19.99 -19.36
C ILE A 371 16.48 20.08 -18.79
N GLN A 372 17.44 19.33 -19.35
CA GLN A 372 18.82 19.35 -18.88
C GLN A 372 19.44 20.74 -19.09
N LYS A 373 19.28 21.32 -20.29
CA LYS A 373 19.76 22.67 -20.61
C LYS A 373 19.20 23.71 -19.64
N LEU A 374 17.91 23.66 -19.34
CA LEU A 374 17.31 24.58 -18.37
C LEU A 374 17.81 24.30 -16.96
N ARG A 375 17.90 23.03 -16.54
CA ARG A 375 18.44 22.64 -15.23
C ARG A 375 19.85 23.18 -14.99
N ASP A 376 20.71 23.15 -15.99
CA ASP A 376 22.10 23.62 -15.90
C ASP A 376 22.19 25.13 -15.64
N THR A 377 21.15 25.89 -15.97
CA THR A 377 21.05 27.32 -15.65
C THR A 377 20.47 27.60 -14.25
N LEU A 378 19.94 26.59 -13.56
CA LEU A 378 19.35 26.74 -12.24
C LEU A 378 20.42 26.56 -11.15
N PRO A 379 20.20 27.09 -9.93
CA PRO A 379 21.18 27.02 -8.85
C PRO A 379 21.57 25.61 -8.36
N GLY A 380 20.78 24.57 -8.67
CA GLY A 380 21.04 23.20 -8.20
C GLY A 380 20.86 22.97 -6.70
N ILE A 381 20.33 23.96 -5.95
CA ILE A 381 20.18 23.90 -4.48
C ILE A 381 18.97 23.04 -4.05
N ASP A 382 18.02 22.80 -4.96
CA ASP A 382 16.82 21.98 -4.71
C ASP A 382 16.01 22.44 -3.47
N CYS A 383 15.98 23.76 -3.24
CA CYS A 383 15.38 24.35 -2.05
C CYS A 383 13.85 24.28 -1.97
N GLY A 384 13.16 24.13 -3.12
CA GLY A 384 11.70 24.12 -3.22
C GLY A 384 11.02 25.49 -3.32
N ALA A 385 11.78 26.59 -3.35
CA ALA A 385 11.24 27.96 -3.26
C ALA A 385 10.31 28.36 -4.43
N CYS A 386 10.50 27.78 -5.62
CA CYS A 386 9.62 28.00 -6.77
C CYS A 386 8.37 27.10 -6.75
N GLY A 387 8.19 26.30 -5.71
CA GLY A 387 7.08 25.34 -5.60
C GLY A 387 7.26 24.06 -6.41
N ALA A 388 8.45 23.78 -6.93
CA ALA A 388 8.81 22.47 -7.48
C ALA A 388 9.75 21.72 -6.52
N PRO A 389 9.72 20.38 -6.45
CA PRO A 389 10.49 19.59 -5.48
C PRO A 389 12.00 19.76 -5.61
N ASN A 390 12.49 19.95 -6.83
CA ASN A 390 13.89 20.19 -7.13
C ASN A 390 14.03 20.97 -8.45
N CYS A 391 15.25 21.36 -8.79
CA CYS A 391 15.56 22.14 -9.99
C CYS A 391 15.21 21.37 -11.28
N ARG A 392 15.42 20.05 -11.30
CA ARG A 392 15.05 19.20 -12.45
C ARG A 392 13.53 19.20 -12.67
N ALA A 393 12.75 19.05 -11.60
CA ALA A 393 11.30 19.07 -11.65
C ALA A 393 10.76 20.45 -12.07
N PHE A 394 11.39 21.55 -11.62
CA PHE A 394 11.07 22.88 -12.13
C PHE A 394 11.33 23.01 -13.63
N ALA A 395 12.47 22.50 -14.11
CA ALA A 395 12.81 22.51 -15.51
C ALA A 395 11.81 21.67 -16.35
N GLU A 396 11.44 20.48 -15.85
CA GLU A 396 10.38 19.66 -16.46
C GLU A 396 9.05 20.41 -16.52
N ASP A 397 8.59 20.99 -15.41
CA ASP A 397 7.36 21.75 -15.37
C ASP A 397 7.38 22.90 -16.39
N SER A 398 8.54 23.55 -16.58
CA SER A 398 8.71 24.65 -17.52
C SER A 398 8.65 24.18 -18.97
N VAL A 399 9.38 23.12 -19.33
CA VAL A 399 9.37 22.54 -20.68
C VAL A 399 7.99 21.98 -21.05
N ARG A 400 7.24 21.48 -20.06
CA ARG A 400 5.87 20.96 -20.25
C ARG A 400 4.78 22.04 -20.16
N ASN A 401 5.15 23.32 -20.00
CA ASN A 401 4.21 24.43 -19.77
C ASN A 401 3.27 24.22 -18.56
N LYS A 402 3.72 23.48 -17.55
CA LYS A 402 3.05 23.21 -16.26
C LYS A 402 3.57 24.06 -15.09
N SER A 403 4.52 24.96 -15.34
CA SER A 403 5.06 25.86 -14.31
C SER A 403 4.04 26.88 -13.78
N CYS A 404 2.92 27.09 -14.49
CA CYS A 404 1.86 28.04 -14.11
C CYS A 404 2.39 29.46 -13.86
N GLY A 405 3.39 29.90 -14.65
CA GLY A 405 4.04 31.20 -14.49
C GLY A 405 5.03 31.31 -13.33
N ALA A 406 5.27 30.22 -12.58
CA ALA A 406 6.29 30.20 -11.52
C ALA A 406 7.68 30.44 -12.11
N LYS A 407 8.44 31.34 -11.48
CA LYS A 407 9.86 31.59 -11.76
C LYS A 407 10.72 31.06 -10.62
N CYS A 408 11.95 30.68 -10.92
CA CYS A 408 12.91 30.38 -9.86
C CYS A 408 13.34 31.71 -9.19
N PRO A 409 13.05 31.92 -7.89
CA PRO A 409 13.38 33.18 -7.22
C PRO A 409 14.89 33.39 -7.01
N LEU A 410 15.66 32.30 -7.15
CA LEU A 410 17.12 32.29 -7.07
C LEU A 410 17.76 32.29 -8.46
N TYR A 411 16.96 32.40 -9.52
CA TYR A 411 17.47 32.49 -10.87
C TYR A 411 18.19 33.83 -11.04
N LYS A 412 19.49 33.77 -11.28
CA LYS A 412 20.25 34.94 -11.67
C LYS A 412 20.16 35.08 -13.19
N GLU A 413 19.39 36.04 -13.67
CA GLU A 413 19.52 36.48 -15.06
C GLU A 413 20.91 37.14 -15.21
N GLY A 414 21.85 36.41 -15.79
CA GLY A 414 23.13 36.94 -16.27
C GLY A 414 24.20 37.25 -15.21
N ASP A 415 24.95 36.23 -14.80
CA ASP A 415 26.40 36.39 -14.57
C ASP A 415 27.11 35.82 -15.81
N GLY A 416 26.87 36.47 -16.96
CA GLY A 416 27.68 36.27 -18.14
C GLY A 416 29.08 36.83 -17.89
N LYS A 417 30.06 35.93 -17.78
CA LYS A 417 31.44 36.20 -18.14
C LYS A 417 31.83 35.27 -19.27
#